data_AF-A0A8D8DU65-F1
#
_entry.id   AF-A0A8D8DU65-F1
#
_cell.length_a   1.000
_cell.length_b   1.000
_cell.length_c   1.000
_cell.angle_alpha   90.00
_cell.angle_beta   90.00
_cell.angle_gamma   90.00
#
_symmetry.space_group_name_H-M   'P 1'
#
loop_
_entity.id
_entity.type
_entity.pdbx_description
1 polymer ?
#
loop_
_entity_poly.entity_id
_entity_poly.type
_entity_poly.pdbx_seq_one_letter_code
_entity_poly.pdbx_strand_id
1 'polypeptide(L)'
;MKFYALTLLVTMSVVMSFAVVVAGHSAAEVPPPAVRENDEVQRTYLGVNVYKTEWPCARQGGLCVHRADCQSPTTKSGLCPESAHRDVECCYEVMPSQLSLPCNEYQGECMKHCNALGLRRPANDCQKDEHCCVLTL
;
A
#
# COMPACT_ATOMS: atom_id res chain seq x y z
N MET A 1 -61.95 16.03 -11.75
CA MET A 1 -60.70 16.82 -11.82
C MET A 1 -59.83 16.74 -10.56
N LYS A 2 -60.37 16.56 -9.34
CA LYS A 2 -59.59 16.45 -8.09
C LYS A 2 -58.72 15.18 -7.93
N PHE A 3 -59.11 14.05 -8.52
CA PHE A 3 -58.35 12.79 -8.42
C PHE A 3 -57.03 12.80 -9.21
N TYR A 4 -56.97 13.49 -10.35
CA TYR A 4 -55.76 13.59 -11.19
C TYR A 4 -54.66 14.45 -10.56
N ALA A 5 -55.05 15.47 -9.80
CA ALA A 5 -54.11 16.31 -9.07
C ALA A 5 -53.45 15.55 -7.91
N LEU A 6 -54.19 14.66 -7.24
CA LEU A 6 -53.67 13.86 -6.14
C LEU A 6 -52.67 12.79 -6.63
N THR A 7 -52.95 12.15 -7.77
CA THR A 7 -52.04 11.16 -8.37
C THR A 7 -50.76 11.79 -8.92
N LEU A 8 -50.83 12.99 -9.49
CA LEU A 8 -49.64 13.74 -9.93
C LEU A 8 -48.75 14.17 -8.75
N LEU A 9 -49.33 14.57 -7.62
CA LEU A 9 -48.55 14.95 -6.43
C LEU A 9 -47.83 13.76 -5.78
N VAL A 10 -48.48 12.59 -5.73
CA VAL A 10 -47.89 11.36 -5.18
C VAL A 10 -46.76 10.84 -6.07
N THR A 11 -46.90 10.90 -7.39
CA THR A 11 -45.85 10.47 -8.31
C THR A 11 -44.63 11.39 -8.26
N MET A 12 -44.81 12.71 -8.17
CA MET A 12 -43.71 13.67 -8.04
C MET A 12 -42.90 13.50 -6.73
N SER A 13 -43.57 13.18 -5.62
CA SER A 13 -42.91 12.98 -4.33
C SER A 13 -42.10 11.68 -4.28
N VAL A 14 -42.61 10.60 -4.89
CA VAL A 14 -41.85 9.34 -5.03
C VAL A 14 -40.59 9.54 -5.88
N VAL A 15 -40.69 10.24 -7.02
CA VAL A 15 -39.53 10.49 -7.90
C VAL A 15 -38.45 11.35 -7.23
N MET A 16 -38.84 12.38 -6.47
CA MET A 16 -37.90 13.19 -5.68
C MET A 16 -37.17 12.37 -4.61
N SER A 17 -37.86 11.39 -4.00
CA SER A 17 -37.28 10.55 -2.96
C SER A 17 -36.21 9.60 -3.53
N PHE A 18 -36.43 9.04 -4.72
CA PHE A 18 -35.42 8.23 -5.40
C PHE A 18 -34.20 9.06 -5.82
N ALA A 19 -34.38 10.29 -6.30
CA ALA A 19 -33.27 11.15 -6.72
C ALA A 19 -32.29 11.48 -5.58
N VAL A 20 -32.78 11.63 -4.34
CA VAL A 20 -31.93 11.90 -3.16
C VAL A 20 -31.07 10.69 -2.78
N VAL A 21 -31.56 9.46 -3.00
CA VAL A 21 -30.81 8.23 -2.66
C VAL A 21 -29.66 7.97 -3.63
N VAL A 22 -29.78 8.36 -4.90
CA VAL A 22 -28.71 8.18 -5.90
C VAL A 22 -27.57 9.20 -5.69
N ALA A 23 -27.86 10.37 -5.12
CA ALA A 23 -26.86 11.42 -4.88
C ALA A 23 -26.08 11.26 -3.56
N GLY A 24 -26.46 10.31 -2.69
CA GLY A 24 -25.91 10.17 -1.33
C GLY A 24 -24.73 9.23 -1.16
N HIS A 25 -24.26 8.55 -2.21
CA HIS A 25 -23.07 7.69 -2.13
C HIS A 25 -21.81 8.49 -2.50
N SER A 26 -21.45 9.47 -1.68
CA SER A 26 -20.05 9.88 -1.60
C SER A 26 -19.30 8.76 -0.89
N ALA A 27 -18.81 7.80 -1.67
CA ALA A 27 -17.69 6.99 -1.26
C ALA A 27 -16.60 7.97 -0.80
N ALA A 28 -16.32 7.97 0.51
CA ALA A 28 -15.12 8.58 1.01
C ALA A 28 -13.96 7.75 0.46
N GLU A 29 -13.55 8.05 -0.77
CA GLU A 29 -12.26 7.64 -1.30
C GLU A 29 -11.23 8.27 -0.37
N VAL A 30 -10.70 7.47 0.55
CA VAL A 30 -9.50 7.84 1.29
C VAL A 30 -8.46 8.17 0.23
N PRO A 31 -8.02 9.44 0.09
CA PRO A 31 -7.02 9.76 -0.89
C PRO A 31 -5.78 8.93 -0.56
N PRO A 32 -5.15 8.24 -1.53
CA PRO A 32 -3.87 7.60 -1.28
C PRO A 32 -2.93 8.65 -0.68
N PRO A 33 -2.11 8.27 0.32
CA PRO A 33 -1.23 9.22 0.99
C PRO A 33 -0.43 9.99 -0.07
N ALA A 34 -0.53 11.32 -0.02
CA ALA A 34 0.13 12.21 -0.96
C ALA A 34 1.65 12.12 -0.76
N VAL A 35 2.29 11.16 -1.43
CA VAL A 35 3.73 11.10 -1.53
C VAL A 35 4.16 12.19 -2.50
N ARG A 36 5.05 13.09 -2.06
CA ARG A 36 5.70 14.04 -2.95
C ARG A 36 6.64 13.25 -3.87
N GLU A 37 6.09 12.87 -5.02
CA GLU A 37 6.73 12.12 -6.09
C GLU A 37 7.91 12.95 -6.64
N ASN A 38 9.13 12.44 -6.46
CA ASN A 38 10.14 12.65 -7.50
C ASN A 38 9.64 11.79 -8.66
N ASP A 39 9.52 12.32 -9.89
CA ASP A 39 8.69 11.79 -11.01
C ASP A 39 8.88 10.29 -11.38
N GLU A 40 9.80 9.58 -10.73
CA GLU A 40 10.09 8.15 -10.92
C GLU A 40 9.91 7.27 -9.67
N VAL A 41 9.85 7.84 -8.46
CA VAL A 41 9.62 7.09 -7.21
C VAL A 41 8.12 7.00 -6.97
N GLN A 42 7.56 5.87 -7.37
CA GLN A 42 6.11 5.64 -7.35
C GLN A 42 5.56 5.50 -5.93
N ARG A 43 6.32 4.87 -5.01
CA ARG A 43 5.93 4.73 -3.60
C ARG A 43 7.13 4.40 -2.72
N THR A 44 6.96 4.55 -1.41
CA THR A 44 7.88 4.01 -0.41
C THR A 44 7.27 2.76 0.22
N TYR A 45 8.02 1.65 0.25
CA TYR A 45 7.61 0.39 0.88
C TYR A 45 8.67 0.00 1.90
N LEU A 46 8.28 -0.13 3.17
CA LEU A 46 9.19 -0.47 4.27
C LEU A 46 10.41 0.48 4.38
N GLY A 47 10.21 1.78 4.11
CA GLY A 47 11.27 2.79 4.10
C GLY A 47 12.14 2.78 2.83
N VAL A 48 11.90 1.85 1.91
CA VAL A 48 12.62 1.72 0.63
C VAL A 48 11.86 2.41 -0.49
N ASN A 49 12.58 3.16 -1.32
CA ASN A 49 12.03 3.78 -2.50
C ASN A 49 11.76 2.71 -3.57
N VAL A 50 10.48 2.56 -3.92
CA VAL A 50 10.02 1.69 -4.99
C VAL A 50 9.80 2.54 -6.22
N TYR A 51 10.56 2.24 -7.26
CA TYR A 51 10.45 2.84 -8.57
C TYR A 51 9.27 2.22 -9.33
N LYS A 52 8.91 2.85 -10.46
CA LYS A 52 7.91 2.30 -11.37
C LYS A 52 8.20 0.83 -11.64
N THR A 53 7.27 -0.05 -11.28
CA THR A 53 7.45 -1.48 -11.47
C THR A 53 7.23 -1.82 -12.94
N GLU A 54 8.31 -2.15 -13.62
CA GLU A 54 8.29 -2.44 -15.04
C GLU A 54 7.79 -3.85 -15.34
N TRP A 55 7.15 -4.01 -16.50
CA TRP A 55 6.48 -5.25 -16.89
C TRP A 55 7.36 -6.52 -16.78
N PRO A 56 8.65 -6.50 -17.18
CA PRO A 56 9.54 -7.67 -17.01
C PRO A 56 9.76 -8.05 -15.54
N CYS A 57 9.87 -7.07 -14.62
CA CYS A 57 10.01 -7.32 -13.20
C CYS A 57 8.69 -7.78 -12.57
N ALA A 58 7.57 -7.17 -12.96
CA ALA A 58 6.23 -7.55 -12.51
C ALA A 58 5.87 -9.00 -12.88
N ARG A 59 6.28 -9.48 -14.07
CA ARG A 59 6.08 -10.90 -14.48
C ARG A 59 6.78 -11.88 -13.54
N GLN A 60 7.91 -11.48 -12.95
CA GLN A 60 8.62 -12.28 -11.97
C GLN A 60 8.00 -12.17 -10.57
N GLY A 61 7.11 -11.21 -10.31
CA GLY A 61 6.54 -10.94 -8.98
C GLY A 61 7.47 -10.11 -8.09
N GLY A 62 8.40 -9.35 -8.69
CA GLY A 62 9.32 -8.49 -7.96
C GLY A 62 8.91 -7.02 -7.97
N LEU A 63 9.73 -6.19 -7.31
CA LEU A 63 9.64 -4.74 -7.25
C LEU A 63 10.94 -4.12 -7.78
N CYS A 64 10.85 -2.98 -8.47
CA CYS A 64 12.01 -2.20 -8.88
C CYS A 64 12.46 -1.32 -7.70
N VAL A 65 13.64 -1.62 -7.14
CA VAL A 65 14.24 -0.89 -6.02
C VAL A 65 15.72 -0.65 -6.26
N HIS A 66 16.33 0.28 -5.53
CA HIS A 66 17.77 0.48 -5.58
C HIS A 66 18.49 -0.81 -5.15
N ARG A 67 19.56 -1.21 -5.85
CA ARG A 67 20.26 -2.48 -5.60
C ARG A 67 20.76 -2.62 -4.17
N ALA A 68 21.12 -1.52 -3.51
CA ALA A 68 21.55 -1.52 -2.11
C ALA A 68 20.44 -1.86 -1.11
N ASP A 69 19.18 -1.62 -1.48
CA ASP A 69 18.00 -1.89 -0.65
C ASP A 69 17.38 -3.27 -0.97
N CYS A 70 18.02 -4.05 -1.83
CA CYS A 70 17.52 -5.36 -2.24
C CYS A 70 18.12 -6.48 -1.37
N GLN A 71 17.26 -7.22 -0.68
CA GLN A 71 17.67 -8.41 0.08
C GLN A 71 17.82 -9.63 -0.82
N SER A 72 16.84 -9.84 -1.70
CA SER A 72 16.75 -11.02 -2.54
C SER A 72 16.55 -10.61 -4.00
N PRO A 73 17.64 -10.45 -4.78
CA PRO A 73 17.55 -10.10 -6.19
C PRO A 73 16.95 -11.26 -7.00
N THR A 74 16.24 -10.92 -8.08
CA THR A 74 15.74 -11.95 -9.00
C THR A 74 16.89 -12.64 -9.76
N THR A 75 16.65 -13.85 -10.27
CA THR A 75 17.67 -14.62 -11.02
C THR A 75 18.12 -13.92 -12.30
N LYS A 76 17.30 -13.03 -12.85
CA LYS A 76 17.60 -12.28 -14.08
C LYS A 76 17.79 -10.80 -13.74
N SER A 77 18.94 -10.24 -14.07
CA SER A 77 19.21 -8.81 -13.95
C SER A 77 18.63 -8.00 -15.11
N GLY A 78 18.48 -6.70 -14.93
CA GLY A 78 18.08 -5.76 -15.99
C GLY A 78 16.57 -5.79 -16.30
N LEU A 79 15.75 -6.23 -15.35
CA LEU A 79 14.29 -6.28 -15.51
C LEU A 79 13.60 -4.92 -15.27
N CYS A 80 14.36 -3.90 -14.84
CA CYS A 80 13.92 -2.51 -14.68
C CYS A 80 14.77 -1.56 -15.58
N PRO A 81 14.67 -1.65 -16.92
CA PRO A 81 15.48 -0.86 -17.85
C PRO A 81 15.24 0.65 -17.81
N GLU A 82 14.02 1.14 -17.54
CA GLU A 82 13.73 2.58 -17.44
C GLU A 82 14.51 3.22 -16.27
N SER A 83 14.58 2.52 -15.13
CA SER A 83 15.28 3.00 -13.92
C SER A 83 16.73 2.50 -13.79
N ALA A 84 17.27 1.75 -14.77
CA ALA A 84 18.60 1.16 -14.71
C ALA A 84 19.74 2.19 -14.51
N HIS A 85 19.52 3.43 -14.93
CA HIS A 85 20.47 4.55 -14.77
C HIS A 85 20.68 4.99 -13.31
N ARG A 86 19.89 4.48 -12.35
CA ARG A 86 19.97 4.78 -10.91
C ARG A 86 20.33 3.56 -10.07
N ASP A 87 21.02 2.58 -10.65
CA ASP A 87 21.37 1.32 -9.99
C ASP A 87 20.14 0.56 -9.43
N VAL A 88 19.00 0.66 -10.12
CA VAL A 88 17.77 -0.05 -9.78
C VAL A 88 17.79 -1.46 -10.36
N GLU A 89 17.32 -2.42 -9.58
CA GLU A 89 17.23 -3.83 -9.96
C GLU A 89 15.87 -4.42 -9.53
N CYS A 90 15.46 -5.51 -10.18
CA CYS A 90 14.28 -6.23 -9.76
C CYS A 90 14.56 -7.12 -8.55
N CYS A 91 13.76 -6.94 -7.50
CA CYS A 91 13.97 -7.55 -6.20
C CYS A 91 12.70 -8.24 -5.68
N TYR A 92 12.84 -9.41 -5.08
CA TYR A 92 11.74 -10.13 -4.42
C TYR A 92 11.45 -9.58 -3.03
N GLU A 93 12.52 -9.32 -2.27
CA GLU A 93 12.45 -8.89 -0.88
C GLU A 93 13.35 -7.68 -0.71
N VAL A 94 12.80 -6.59 -0.21
CA VAL A 94 13.58 -5.40 0.12
C VAL A 94 14.18 -5.56 1.51
N MET A 95 15.43 -5.16 1.70
CA MET A 95 15.93 -4.90 3.04
C MET A 95 15.28 -3.60 3.51
N PRO A 96 14.50 -3.58 4.60
CA PRO A 96 14.15 -2.32 5.22
C PRO A 96 15.46 -1.59 5.48
N SER A 97 15.56 -0.33 5.04
CA SER A 97 16.68 0.52 5.47
C SER A 97 16.75 0.37 6.99
N GLN A 98 17.93 0.05 7.54
CA GLN A 98 18.12 -0.43 8.92
C GLN A 98 17.59 0.49 10.03
N LEU A 99 16.88 1.56 9.71
CA LEU A 99 16.18 2.41 10.66
C LEU A 99 14.75 2.70 10.21
N SER A 100 13.87 2.60 11.21
CA SER A 100 12.72 3.46 11.46
C SER A 100 11.38 3.19 10.77
N LEU A 101 10.89 1.95 10.89
CA LEU A 101 9.44 1.79 10.99
C LEU A 101 9.10 1.34 12.42
N PRO A 102 8.14 2.00 13.08
CA PRO A 102 7.61 1.50 14.35
C PRO A 102 6.93 0.15 14.13
N CYS A 103 6.89 -0.69 15.17
CA CYS A 103 6.48 -2.08 15.06
C CYS A 103 5.03 -2.24 14.58
N ASN A 104 4.17 -1.26 14.91
CA ASN A 104 2.79 -1.22 14.47
C ASN A 104 2.63 -1.13 12.94
N GLU A 105 3.56 -0.52 12.21
CA GLU A 105 3.55 -0.47 10.73
C GLU A 105 3.77 -1.85 10.10
N TYR A 106 4.43 -2.74 10.83
CA TYR A 106 4.54 -4.15 10.47
C TYR A 106 3.32 -4.97 10.91
N GLN A 107 2.28 -4.35 11.47
CA GLN A 107 1.14 -5.02 12.13
C GLN A 107 1.62 -6.00 13.22
N GLY A 108 2.69 -5.62 13.91
CA GLY A 108 3.31 -6.41 14.95
C GLY A 108 3.18 -5.80 16.34
N GLU A 109 3.67 -6.54 17.32
CA GLU A 109 3.80 -6.10 18.71
C GLU A 109 5.25 -6.34 19.19
N CYS A 110 5.77 -5.42 20.02
CA CYS A 110 7.08 -5.59 20.64
C CYS A 110 6.99 -6.65 21.74
N MET A 111 7.70 -7.76 21.55
CA MET A 111 7.70 -8.89 22.49
C MET A 111 9.12 -9.38 22.71
N LYS A 112 9.39 -10.02 23.85
CA LYS A 112 10.70 -10.63 24.13
C LYS A 112 11.03 -11.82 23.23
N HIS A 113 10.00 -12.52 22.75
CA HIS A 113 10.16 -13.72 21.93
C HIS A 113 9.05 -13.81 20.88
N CYS A 114 9.41 -14.12 19.63
CA CYS A 114 8.45 -14.42 18.57
C CYS A 114 8.35 -15.95 18.41
N ASN A 115 7.14 -16.48 18.25
CA ASN A 115 6.90 -17.93 18.07
C ASN A 115 7.65 -18.55 16.87
N ALA A 116 7.95 -17.74 15.85
CA ALA A 116 8.78 -18.13 14.73
C ALA A 116 9.74 -16.99 14.37
N LEU A 117 10.99 -17.34 14.05
CA LEU A 117 12.01 -16.37 13.63
C LEU A 117 11.60 -15.60 12.36
N GLY A 118 10.82 -16.22 11.47
CA GLY A 118 10.29 -15.57 10.27
C GLY A 118 9.26 -14.46 10.53
N LEU A 119 8.75 -14.34 11.76
CA LEU A 119 7.81 -13.28 12.16
C LEU A 119 8.52 -12.05 12.73
N ARG A 120 9.84 -12.09 12.92
CA ARG A 120 10.61 -10.99 13.51
C ARG A 120 10.90 -9.91 12.47
N ARG A 121 10.64 -8.65 12.81
CA ARG A 121 10.92 -7.47 11.97
C ARG A 121 11.86 -6.49 12.66
N PRO A 122 12.68 -5.74 11.90
CA PRO A 122 13.50 -4.67 12.43
C PRO A 122 12.63 -3.42 12.66
N ALA A 123 12.32 -3.14 13.93
CA ALA A 123 11.58 -1.94 14.35
C ALA A 123 12.47 -1.03 15.22
N ASN A 124 12.17 0.27 15.24
CA ASN A 124 12.96 1.27 15.99
C ASN A 124 12.38 1.65 17.37
N ASP A 125 11.16 1.19 17.67
CA ASP A 125 10.38 1.54 18.86
C ASP A 125 10.37 0.44 19.93
N CYS A 126 10.84 -0.77 19.62
CA CYS A 126 10.99 -1.84 20.61
C CYS A 126 12.19 -1.62 21.53
N GLN A 127 12.09 -2.08 22.78
CA GLN A 127 13.17 -1.99 23.75
C GLN A 127 14.37 -2.87 23.37
N LYS A 128 15.51 -2.67 24.05
CA LYS A 128 16.81 -3.30 23.73
C LYS A 128 16.80 -4.84 23.73
N ASP A 129 15.85 -5.45 24.46
CA ASP A 129 15.65 -6.90 24.58
C ASP A 129 14.31 -7.37 23.98
N GLU A 130 13.67 -6.53 23.19
CA GLU A 130 12.40 -6.82 22.52
C GLU A 130 12.58 -6.85 21.02
N HIS A 131 11.67 -7.56 20.37
CA HIS A 131 11.65 -7.78 18.94
C HIS A 131 10.24 -7.49 18.44
N CYS A 132 10.13 -6.84 17.28
CA CYS A 132 8.83 -6.67 16.65
C CYS A 132 8.39 -8.01 16.06
N CYS A 133 7.29 -8.57 16.57
CA CYS A 133 6.74 -9.84 16.12
C CYS A 133 5.44 -9.59 15.35
N VAL A 134 5.38 -9.98 14.07
CA VAL A 134 4.15 -9.88 13.26
C VAL A 134 3.11 -10.86 13.80
N LEU A 135 1.91 -10.35 14.08
CA LEU A 135 0.80 -11.14 14.59
C LEU A 135 0.00 -11.70 13.40
N THR A 136 0.09 -13.01 13.18
CA THR A 136 -0.77 -13.72 12.22
C THR A 136 -1.97 -14.31 12.97
N LEU A 137 -3.18 -13.93 12.59
CA LEU A 137 -4.43 -14.51 13.10
C LEU A 137 -4.64 -15.95 12.64
#